data_AF-A0AAD9EQF7-F1
#
_entry.id   AF-A0AAD9EQF7-F1
#
_cell.length_a   1.000
_cell.length_b   1.000
_cell.length_c   1.000
_cell.angle_alpha   90.00
_cell.angle_beta   90.00
_cell.angle_gamma   90.00
#
_symmetry.space_group_name_H-M   'P 1'
#
loop_
_entity.id
_entity.type
_entity.pdbx_description
1 polymer ?
#
loop_
_entity_poly.entity_id
_entity_poly.type
_entity_poly.pdbx_seq_one_letter_code
_entity_poly.pdbx_strand_id
1 'polypeptide(L)'
;MPAKRKAPTAASADPPRPRASKLAKEHNISAQEEREIREAFSLFAEPMRGYGKEGVIPTSDVRSALVALGIPPASRAEQAEFVEILDPEGEGFVGYEPFFAICALKYHQRETSGAGGEERRREVEEAFRLFTGVGSSSGGRDVISLADLKRVAGVLREDVKDEVLRDMILEANCGAGVGRGVRREEFEEVMRRAGVWR
;
A
#
# COMPACT_ATOMS: atom_id res chain seq x y z
N MET A 1 -32.37 -49.00 20.90
CA MET A 1 -32.54 -48.15 19.70
C MET A 1 -31.20 -47.48 19.39
N PRO A 2 -30.57 -47.70 18.22
CA PRO A 2 -29.18 -47.33 17.96
C PRO A 2 -29.01 -45.87 17.49
N ALA A 3 -27.97 -45.18 17.99
CA ALA A 3 -27.58 -43.85 17.55
C ALA A 3 -26.78 -43.93 16.23
N LYS A 4 -27.29 -43.22 15.22
CA LYS A 4 -26.77 -43.20 13.84
C LYS A 4 -25.49 -42.36 13.77
N ARG A 5 -24.34 -42.98 13.52
CA ARG A 5 -23.05 -42.31 13.29
C ARG A 5 -23.05 -41.70 11.88
N LYS A 6 -22.84 -40.38 11.76
CA LYS A 6 -22.59 -39.69 10.49
C LYS A 6 -21.08 -39.47 10.35
N ALA A 7 -20.50 -39.95 9.25
CA ALA A 7 -19.09 -39.79 8.91
C ALA A 7 -18.75 -38.31 8.60
N PRO A 8 -17.54 -37.81 8.94
CA PRO A 8 -17.12 -36.49 8.53
C PRO A 8 -16.72 -36.50 7.05
N THR A 9 -17.40 -35.68 6.27
CA THR A 9 -17.07 -35.32 4.89
C THR A 9 -15.74 -34.57 4.87
N ALA A 10 -14.80 -35.06 4.06
CA ALA A 10 -13.55 -34.37 3.74
C ALA A 10 -13.87 -33.04 3.04
N ALA A 11 -13.65 -31.92 3.74
CA ALA A 11 -13.63 -30.60 3.14
C ALA A 11 -12.27 -30.39 2.48
N SER A 12 -12.29 -30.08 1.20
CA SER A 12 -11.15 -29.69 0.38
C SER A 12 -10.33 -28.60 1.08
N ALA A 13 -9.04 -28.84 1.28
CA ALA A 13 -8.12 -27.88 1.86
C ALA A 13 -7.72 -26.85 0.79
N ASP A 14 -8.23 -25.63 0.92
CA ASP A 14 -7.60 -24.45 0.34
C ASP A 14 -6.14 -24.35 0.82
N PRO A 15 -5.18 -23.92 -0.04
CA PRO A 15 -3.83 -23.67 0.40
C PRO A 15 -3.84 -22.62 1.53
N PRO A 16 -3.09 -22.83 2.62
CA PRO A 16 -3.10 -21.91 3.75
C PRO A 16 -2.63 -20.54 3.28
N ARG A 17 -3.47 -19.51 3.49
CA ARG A 17 -3.06 -18.11 3.35
C ARG A 17 -1.78 -17.91 4.16
N PRO A 18 -0.71 -17.31 3.59
CA PRO A 18 0.53 -17.10 4.32
C PRO A 18 0.22 -16.37 5.61
N ARG A 19 0.50 -17.01 6.74
CA ARG A 19 0.25 -16.43 8.06
C ARG A 19 1.47 -15.56 8.38
N ALA A 20 1.23 -14.29 8.68
CA ALA A 20 2.27 -13.40 9.17
C ALA A 20 2.99 -14.04 10.36
N SER A 21 4.33 -14.02 10.33
CA SER A 21 5.18 -14.51 11.42
C SER A 21 4.97 -13.68 12.69
N LYS A 22 5.49 -14.19 13.82
CA LYS A 22 5.47 -13.45 15.09
C LYS A 22 6.10 -12.06 14.93
N LEU A 23 7.27 -12.00 14.29
CA LEU A 23 7.98 -10.78 13.97
C LEU A 23 7.13 -9.77 13.17
N ALA A 24 6.43 -10.25 12.12
CA ALA A 24 5.55 -9.40 11.34
C ALA A 24 4.36 -8.88 12.15
N LYS A 25 3.79 -9.70 13.04
CA LYS A 25 2.72 -9.24 13.95
C LYS A 25 3.21 -8.21 14.96
N GLU A 26 4.41 -8.40 15.52
CA GLU A 26 5.01 -7.48 16.49
C GLU A 26 5.28 -6.11 15.88
N HIS A 27 5.69 -6.08 14.61
CA HIS A 27 5.94 -4.85 13.87
C HIS A 27 4.74 -4.36 13.06
N ASN A 28 3.54 -4.96 13.19
CA ASN A 28 2.34 -4.62 12.41
C ASN A 28 2.55 -4.64 10.89
N ILE A 29 3.36 -5.57 10.40
CA ILE A 29 3.65 -5.82 8.99
C ILE A 29 2.74 -6.92 8.46
N SER A 30 2.20 -6.73 7.26
CA SER A 30 1.36 -7.71 6.60
C SER A 30 2.17 -8.94 6.16
N ALA A 31 1.48 -10.06 5.93
CA ALA A 31 2.12 -11.27 5.43
C ALA A 31 2.69 -11.10 4.01
N GLN A 32 2.27 -10.10 3.26
CA GLN A 32 2.81 -9.79 1.94
C GLN A 32 4.13 -9.01 2.07
N GLU A 33 4.12 -7.93 2.82
CA GLU A 33 5.31 -7.11 3.09
C GLU A 33 6.42 -7.94 3.77
N GLU A 34 6.06 -8.84 4.69
CA GLU A 34 7.03 -9.76 5.29
C GLU A 34 7.73 -10.62 4.23
N ARG A 35 6.98 -11.11 3.22
CA ARG A 35 7.56 -11.93 2.15
C ARG A 35 8.49 -11.11 1.28
N GLU A 36 8.11 -9.87 0.97
CA GLU A 36 8.97 -8.95 0.22
C GLU A 36 10.26 -8.65 0.98
N ILE A 37 10.19 -8.34 2.29
CA ILE A 37 11.35 -8.14 3.17
C ILE A 37 12.27 -9.37 3.15
N ARG A 38 11.69 -10.56 3.30
CA ARG A 38 12.46 -11.81 3.29
C ARG A 38 13.11 -12.09 1.94
N GLU A 39 12.40 -11.87 0.84
CA GLU A 39 12.93 -12.07 -0.51
C GLU A 39 14.08 -11.10 -0.79
N ALA A 40 13.91 -9.81 -0.49
CA ALA A 40 14.99 -8.83 -0.67
C ALA A 40 16.19 -9.12 0.23
N PHE A 41 15.98 -9.51 1.50
CA PHE A 41 17.08 -9.92 2.37
C PHE A 41 17.84 -11.12 1.79
N SER A 42 17.11 -12.12 1.30
CA SER A 42 17.69 -13.35 0.74
C SER A 42 18.51 -13.11 -0.54
N LEU A 43 18.29 -12.00 -1.25
CA LEU A 43 19.08 -11.62 -2.43
C LEU A 43 20.51 -11.21 -2.07
N PHE A 44 20.72 -10.65 -0.87
CA PHE A 44 22.01 -10.13 -0.41
C PHE A 44 22.58 -10.92 0.78
N ALA A 45 21.84 -11.89 1.30
CA ALA A 45 22.24 -12.64 2.48
C ALA A 45 23.30 -13.69 2.16
N GLU A 46 24.30 -13.77 3.03
CA GLU A 46 25.33 -14.78 3.07
C GLU A 46 25.09 -15.75 4.23
N PRO A 47 25.26 -17.07 4.02
CA PRO A 47 25.12 -18.04 5.08
C PRO A 47 26.27 -17.92 6.09
N MET A 48 25.96 -17.58 7.34
CA MET A 48 26.95 -17.46 8.41
C MET A 48 26.65 -18.39 9.59
N ARG A 49 27.70 -19.03 10.11
CA ARG A 49 27.59 -19.98 11.23
C ARG A 49 27.25 -19.24 12.51
N GLY A 50 26.13 -19.59 13.15
CA GLY A 50 25.64 -18.90 14.36
C GLY A 50 24.43 -18.01 14.11
N TYR A 51 24.11 -17.72 12.85
CA TYR A 51 22.89 -17.01 12.46
C TYR A 51 21.80 -17.98 11.98
N GLY A 52 20.55 -17.49 11.96
CA GLY A 52 19.38 -18.26 11.53
C GLY A 52 19.46 -18.73 10.08
N LYS A 53 18.41 -19.43 9.62
CA LYS A 53 18.36 -19.93 8.24
C LYS A 53 18.41 -18.80 7.20
N GLU A 54 18.00 -17.61 7.58
CA GLU A 54 18.08 -16.41 6.74
C GLU A 54 19.53 -15.96 6.46
N GLY A 55 20.52 -16.30 7.31
CA GLY A 55 21.89 -15.79 7.17
C GLY A 55 22.03 -14.33 7.62
N VAL A 56 23.04 -13.64 7.08
CA VAL A 56 23.36 -12.24 7.38
C VAL A 56 23.63 -11.47 6.09
N ILE A 57 23.31 -10.19 6.03
CA ILE A 57 23.71 -9.33 4.92
C ILE A 57 24.96 -8.54 5.32
N PRO A 58 25.94 -8.31 4.42
CA PRO A 58 27.02 -7.38 4.68
C PRO A 58 26.49 -5.97 4.93
N THR A 59 27.07 -5.23 5.87
CA THR A 59 26.65 -3.84 6.19
C THR A 59 26.73 -2.93 4.94
N SER A 60 27.64 -3.22 4.01
CA SER A 60 27.74 -2.53 2.71
C SER A 60 26.52 -2.71 1.80
N ASP A 61 25.82 -3.84 1.92
CA ASP A 61 24.69 -4.21 1.06
C ASP A 61 23.33 -3.83 1.64
N VAL A 62 23.28 -3.31 2.87
CA VAL A 62 22.05 -2.79 3.51
C VAL A 62 21.34 -1.79 2.60
N ARG A 63 22.08 -0.88 1.95
CA ARG A 63 21.49 0.07 1.01
C ARG A 63 20.87 -0.64 -0.19
N SER A 64 21.58 -1.60 -0.77
CA SER A 64 21.12 -2.35 -1.94
C SER A 64 19.85 -3.13 -1.61
N ALA A 65 19.78 -3.73 -0.43
CA ALA A 65 18.60 -4.43 0.08
C ALA A 65 17.40 -3.48 0.30
N LEU A 66 17.61 -2.31 0.90
CA LEU A 66 16.56 -1.29 1.08
C LEU A 66 16.06 -0.73 -0.26
N VAL A 67 16.95 -0.56 -1.24
CA VAL A 67 16.58 -0.14 -2.61
C VAL A 67 15.77 -1.24 -3.31
N ALA A 68 16.14 -2.52 -3.16
CA ALA A 68 15.40 -3.65 -3.72
C ALA A 68 13.97 -3.76 -3.16
N LEU A 69 13.77 -3.37 -1.90
CA LEU A 69 12.44 -3.25 -1.27
C LEU A 69 11.64 -2.02 -1.70
N GLY A 70 12.22 -1.15 -2.54
CA GLY A 70 11.59 0.09 -2.94
C GLY A 70 11.51 1.12 -1.80
N ILE A 71 12.25 0.94 -0.71
CA ILE A 71 12.35 1.84 0.45
C ILE A 71 13.77 2.41 0.60
N PRO A 72 14.29 3.13 -0.42
CA PRO A 72 15.65 3.65 -0.36
C PRO A 72 15.83 4.60 0.85
N PRO A 73 17.04 4.67 1.42
CA PRO A 73 17.37 5.74 2.35
C PRO A 73 17.24 7.09 1.62
N ALA A 74 16.56 8.05 2.24
CA ALA A 74 16.28 9.39 1.75
C ALA A 74 17.56 10.23 1.62
N SER A 75 18.57 9.94 2.45
CA SER A 75 19.86 10.64 2.41
C SER A 75 21.00 9.74 2.84
N ARG A 76 22.23 10.17 2.54
CA ARG A 76 23.44 9.47 3.01
C ARG A 76 23.56 9.50 4.54
N ALA A 77 23.04 10.53 5.20
CA ALA A 77 23.01 10.62 6.65
C ALA A 77 22.10 9.55 7.25
N GLU A 78 20.89 9.40 6.69
CA GLU A 78 19.94 8.35 7.12
C GLU A 78 20.49 6.94 6.85
N GLN A 79 21.18 6.73 5.73
CA GLN A 79 21.86 5.47 5.47
C GLN A 79 22.91 5.16 6.55
N ALA A 80 23.71 6.15 6.95
CA ALA A 80 24.72 5.99 7.99
C ALA A 80 24.08 5.68 9.35
N GLU A 81 22.98 6.34 9.68
CA GLU A 81 22.21 6.07 10.89
C GLU A 81 21.66 4.64 10.92
N PHE A 82 21.11 4.12 9.82
CA PHE A 82 20.68 2.72 9.77
C PHE A 82 21.82 1.75 9.95
N VAL A 83 22.97 2.02 9.34
CA VAL A 83 24.16 1.19 9.52
C VAL A 83 24.60 1.20 10.98
N GLU A 84 24.63 2.36 11.64
CA GLU A 84 25.00 2.47 13.06
C GLU A 84 24.02 1.76 14.00
N ILE A 85 22.72 1.80 13.69
CA ILE A 85 21.68 1.10 14.46
C ILE A 85 21.77 -0.43 14.26
N LEU A 86 22.03 -0.87 13.02
CA LEU A 86 22.06 -2.28 12.65
C LEU A 86 23.36 -2.97 13.06
N ASP A 87 24.46 -2.23 13.11
CA ASP A 87 25.80 -2.72 13.37
C ASP A 87 26.58 -1.76 14.28
N PRO A 88 26.16 -1.59 15.55
CA PRO A 88 26.80 -0.66 16.48
C PRO A 88 28.20 -1.11 16.92
N GLU A 89 28.46 -2.43 16.87
CA GLU A 89 29.76 -3.01 17.22
C GLU A 89 30.73 -3.07 16.02
N GLY A 90 30.25 -2.79 14.81
CA GLY A 90 31.06 -2.82 13.59
C GLY A 90 31.52 -4.22 13.20
N GLU A 91 30.67 -5.22 13.45
CA GLU A 91 30.89 -6.61 13.04
C GLU A 91 30.94 -6.76 11.51
N GLY A 92 30.34 -5.82 10.78
CA GLY A 92 30.32 -5.77 9.31
C GLY A 92 29.19 -6.57 8.68
N PHE A 93 28.29 -7.13 9.50
CA PHE A 93 27.17 -7.96 9.07
C PHE A 93 25.90 -7.63 9.86
N VAL A 94 24.75 -7.77 9.21
CA VAL A 94 23.44 -7.47 9.78
C VAL A 94 22.54 -8.70 9.72
N GLY A 95 21.96 -9.05 10.86
CA GLY A 95 20.98 -10.14 10.97
C GLY A 95 19.61 -9.78 10.42
N TYR A 96 18.80 -10.80 10.15
CA TYR A 96 17.45 -10.62 9.60
C TYR A 96 16.51 -9.84 10.52
N GLU A 97 16.51 -10.11 11.84
CA GLU A 97 15.61 -9.44 12.78
C GLU A 97 15.87 -7.91 12.89
N PRO A 98 17.13 -7.43 13.08
CA PRO A 98 17.44 -6.01 13.03
C PRO A 98 17.06 -5.36 11.69
N PHE A 99 17.39 -6.00 10.57
CA PHE A 99 17.05 -5.50 9.24
C PHE A 99 15.53 -5.37 9.05
N PHE A 100 14.78 -6.39 9.51
CA PHE A 100 13.32 -6.39 9.46
C PHE A 100 12.72 -5.24 10.26
N ALA A 101 13.27 -4.94 11.45
CA ALA A 101 12.80 -3.82 12.27
C ALA A 101 12.99 -2.47 11.57
N ILE A 102 14.12 -2.24 10.90
CA ILE A 102 14.35 -1.03 10.09
C ILE A 102 13.39 -0.97 8.89
N CYS A 103 13.19 -2.08 8.20
CA CYS A 103 12.24 -2.14 7.08
C CYS A 103 10.82 -1.83 7.54
N ALA A 104 10.39 -2.40 8.67
CA ALA A 104 9.09 -2.12 9.25
C ALA A 104 8.94 -0.64 9.62
N LEU A 105 9.95 -0.05 10.27
CA LEU A 105 9.96 1.38 10.58
C LEU A 105 9.82 2.23 9.32
N LYS A 106 10.52 1.87 8.23
CA LYS A 106 10.44 2.53 6.92
C LYS A 106 9.05 2.42 6.28
N TYR A 107 8.41 1.25 6.36
CA TYR A 107 7.03 1.08 5.90
C TYR A 107 6.09 2.00 6.68
N HIS A 108 6.16 1.99 8.02
CA HIS A 108 5.35 2.87 8.86
C HIS A 108 5.62 4.35 8.63
N GLN A 109 6.87 4.74 8.38
CA GLN A 109 7.22 6.12 8.02
C GLN A 109 6.70 6.52 6.64
N ARG A 110 6.64 5.61 5.66
CA ARG A 110 5.97 5.90 4.39
C ARG A 110 4.47 6.11 4.56
N GLU A 111 3.85 5.30 5.41
CA GLU A 111 2.42 5.41 5.72
C GLU A 111 2.11 6.66 6.56
N THR A 112 2.97 7.02 7.52
CA THR A 112 2.72 8.08 8.51
C THR A 112 3.34 9.43 8.15
N SER A 113 4.55 9.45 7.57
CA SER A 113 5.32 10.68 7.30
C SER A 113 4.95 11.36 5.98
N GLY A 114 3.86 10.97 5.33
CA GLY A 114 3.33 11.72 4.20
C GLY A 114 4.06 11.52 2.87
N ALA A 115 4.95 10.55 2.71
CA ALA A 115 5.38 10.14 1.37
C ALA A 115 4.19 9.49 0.64
N GLY A 116 3.48 8.56 1.29
CA GLY A 116 2.20 8.05 0.79
C GLY A 116 1.08 9.07 0.85
N GLY A 117 1.14 10.06 1.75
CA GLY A 117 0.12 11.12 1.88
C GLY A 117 0.22 12.23 0.84
N GLU A 118 1.42 12.69 0.51
CA GLU A 118 1.66 13.68 -0.55
C GLU A 118 1.58 13.05 -1.95
N GLU A 119 2.09 11.83 -2.14
CA GLU A 119 1.83 11.09 -3.38
C GLU A 119 0.35 10.80 -3.55
N ARG A 120 -0.36 10.29 -2.52
CA ARG A 120 -1.82 10.12 -2.58
C ARG A 120 -2.53 11.43 -2.82
N ARG A 121 -2.17 12.52 -2.13
CA ARG A 121 -2.76 13.83 -2.36
C ARG A 121 -2.54 14.30 -3.80
N ARG A 122 -1.35 14.04 -4.37
CA ARG A 122 -1.02 14.37 -5.76
C ARG A 122 -1.79 13.49 -6.75
N GLU A 123 -1.92 12.19 -6.49
CA GLU A 123 -2.72 11.26 -7.28
C GLU A 123 -4.21 11.62 -7.24
N VAL A 124 -4.74 11.93 -6.05
CA VAL A 124 -6.10 12.44 -5.85
C VAL A 124 -6.28 13.73 -6.65
N GLU A 125 -5.34 14.66 -6.57
CA GLU A 125 -5.42 15.93 -7.29
C GLU A 125 -5.35 15.74 -8.81
N GLU A 126 -4.47 14.87 -9.30
CA GLU A 126 -4.35 14.57 -10.73
C GLU A 126 -5.60 13.87 -11.26
N ALA A 127 -6.09 12.84 -10.55
CA ALA A 127 -7.33 12.16 -10.88
C ALA A 127 -8.52 13.15 -10.86
N PHE A 128 -8.65 13.98 -9.83
CA PHE A 128 -9.71 14.97 -9.73
C PHE A 128 -9.69 15.96 -10.90
N ARG A 129 -8.49 16.40 -11.33
CA ARG A 129 -8.31 17.27 -12.50
C ARG A 129 -8.71 16.59 -13.81
N LEU A 130 -8.48 15.29 -13.96
CA LEU A 130 -8.91 14.52 -15.12
C LEU A 130 -10.44 14.47 -15.21
N PHE A 131 -11.12 14.31 -14.07
CA PHE A 131 -12.59 14.36 -14.02
C PHE A 131 -13.10 15.77 -14.36
N THR A 132 -12.59 16.82 -13.71
CA THR A 132 -13.10 18.20 -13.91
C THR A 132 -12.69 18.86 -15.22
N GLY A 133 -11.88 18.19 -16.05
CA GLY A 133 -11.52 18.64 -17.41
C GLY A 133 -10.50 19.79 -17.44
N VAL A 134 -9.75 19.98 -16.35
CA VAL A 134 -8.78 21.10 -16.17
C VAL A 134 -7.64 21.07 -17.20
N GLY A 135 -7.42 19.95 -17.90
CA GLY A 135 -6.48 19.85 -19.02
C GLY A 135 -6.99 20.37 -20.37
N SER A 136 -8.27 20.75 -20.49
CA SER A 136 -8.89 21.15 -21.75
C SER A 136 -9.52 22.54 -21.66
N SER A 137 -8.68 23.58 -21.65
CA SER A 137 -8.96 25.00 -21.98
C SER A 137 -10.19 25.72 -21.38
N SER A 138 -10.97 25.07 -20.52
CA SER A 138 -12.18 25.62 -19.91
C SER A 138 -11.93 25.72 -18.42
N GLY A 139 -11.92 26.97 -17.90
CA GLY A 139 -11.55 27.32 -16.52
C GLY A 139 -11.97 26.27 -15.50
N GLY A 140 -10.97 25.75 -14.80
CA GLY A 140 -11.11 24.61 -13.90
C GLY A 140 -12.22 24.82 -12.87
N ARG A 141 -13.08 23.81 -12.73
CA ARG A 141 -14.10 23.77 -11.67
C ARG A 141 -13.57 22.94 -10.50
N ASP A 142 -13.79 23.43 -9.30
CA ASP A 142 -13.43 22.75 -8.03
C ASP A 142 -14.40 21.62 -7.63
N VAL A 143 -15.33 21.25 -8.52
CA VAL A 143 -16.32 20.20 -8.29
C VAL A 143 -16.52 19.34 -9.52
N ILE A 144 -16.67 18.03 -9.30
CA ILE A 144 -17.08 17.07 -10.34
C ILE A 144 -18.59 17.20 -10.52
N SER A 145 -18.99 17.55 -11.73
CA SER A 145 -20.39 17.69 -12.13
C SER A 145 -20.89 16.49 -12.94
N LEU A 146 -22.21 16.38 -13.10
CA LEU A 146 -22.82 15.33 -13.90
C LEU A 146 -22.35 15.34 -15.37
N ALA A 147 -22.05 16.52 -15.91
CA ALA A 147 -21.47 16.64 -17.26
C ALA A 147 -20.05 16.05 -17.34
N ASP A 148 -19.29 16.12 -16.26
CA ASP A 148 -17.94 15.55 -16.18
C ASP A 148 -18.00 14.03 -16.15
N LEU A 149 -18.86 13.44 -15.31
CA LEU A 149 -19.08 11.99 -15.28
C LEU A 149 -19.58 11.43 -16.61
N LYS A 150 -20.49 12.14 -17.29
CA LYS A 150 -20.94 11.77 -18.65
C LYS A 150 -19.80 11.75 -19.66
N ARG A 151 -18.90 12.74 -19.60
CA ARG A 151 -17.74 12.81 -20.47
C ARG A 151 -16.82 11.62 -20.21
N VAL A 152 -16.53 11.33 -18.94
CA VAL A 152 -15.67 10.22 -18.54
C VAL A 152 -16.27 8.87 -18.98
N ALA A 153 -17.56 8.63 -18.73
CA ALA A 153 -18.26 7.43 -19.20
C ALA A 153 -18.18 7.27 -20.74
N GLY A 154 -18.34 8.38 -21.48
CA GLY A 154 -18.16 8.39 -22.93
C GLY A 154 -16.73 8.06 -23.40
N VAL A 155 -15.71 8.55 -22.69
CA VAL A 155 -14.30 8.23 -22.97
C VAL A 155 -14.01 6.75 -22.68
N LEU A 156 -14.57 6.20 -21.60
CA LEU A 156 -14.46 4.79 -21.22
C LEU A 156 -15.33 3.87 -22.08
N ARG A 157 -16.19 4.42 -22.95
CA ARG A 157 -17.19 3.70 -23.75
C ARG A 157 -18.14 2.85 -22.90
N GLU A 158 -18.44 3.30 -21.68
CA GLU A 158 -19.44 2.68 -20.83
C GLU A 158 -20.80 3.32 -21.05
N ASP A 159 -21.82 2.49 -21.28
CA ASP A 159 -23.21 2.94 -21.42
C ASP A 159 -23.84 3.09 -20.03
N VAL A 160 -23.63 4.24 -19.41
CA VAL A 160 -24.17 4.57 -18.08
C VAL A 160 -25.31 5.56 -18.22
N LYS A 161 -26.49 5.19 -17.71
CA LYS A 161 -27.68 6.04 -17.74
C LYS A 161 -27.51 7.27 -16.85
N ASP A 162 -28.11 8.38 -17.26
CA ASP A 162 -28.18 9.63 -16.51
C ASP A 162 -28.60 9.46 -15.05
N GLU A 163 -29.56 8.56 -14.78
CA GLU A 163 -30.07 8.27 -13.44
C GLU A 163 -28.97 7.70 -12.53
N VAL A 164 -28.17 6.76 -13.04
CA VAL A 164 -27.06 6.16 -12.30
C VAL A 164 -25.98 7.20 -12.02
N LEU A 165 -25.68 8.07 -12.98
CA LEU A 165 -24.70 9.15 -12.79
C LEU A 165 -25.15 10.18 -11.73
N ARG A 166 -26.47 10.40 -11.60
CA ARG A 166 -27.01 11.25 -10.52
C ARG A 166 -26.84 10.57 -9.17
N ASP A 167 -27.16 9.29 -9.08
CA ASP A 167 -27.02 8.51 -7.85
C ASP A 167 -25.57 8.44 -7.40
N MET A 168 -24.60 8.31 -8.33
CA MET A 168 -23.17 8.35 -8.01
C MET A 168 -22.75 9.68 -7.36
N ILE A 169 -23.28 10.82 -7.84
CA ILE A 169 -22.99 12.13 -7.26
C ILE A 169 -23.61 12.25 -5.87
N LEU A 170 -24.86 11.78 -5.71
CA LEU A 170 -25.57 11.84 -4.43
C LEU A 170 -24.93 10.95 -3.37
N GLU A 171 -24.47 9.76 -3.74
CA GLU A 171 -23.73 8.87 -2.85
C GLU A 171 -22.41 9.52 -2.41
N ALA A 172 -21.68 10.13 -3.35
CA ALA A 172 -20.41 10.77 -3.06
C ALA A 172 -20.52 12.02 -2.18
N ASN A 173 -21.58 12.82 -2.35
CA ASN A 173 -21.76 14.08 -1.62
C ASN A 173 -22.75 14.00 -0.45
N CYS A 174 -23.06 12.80 0.04
CA CYS A 174 -23.99 12.57 1.14
C CYS A 174 -25.38 13.17 0.91
N GLY A 175 -25.86 13.17 -0.33
CA GLY A 175 -27.20 13.67 -0.69
C GLY A 175 -27.33 15.19 -0.71
N ALA A 176 -26.23 15.94 -0.71
CA ALA A 176 -26.24 17.41 -0.77
C ALA A 176 -26.79 17.99 -2.10
N GLY A 177 -27.14 17.13 -3.04
CA GLY A 177 -27.81 17.47 -4.30
C GLY A 177 -26.86 17.45 -5.50
N VAL A 178 -27.39 17.04 -6.65
CA VAL A 178 -26.59 16.86 -7.88
C VAL A 178 -25.95 18.17 -8.37
N GLY A 179 -26.63 19.31 -8.18
CA GLY A 179 -26.15 20.62 -8.61
C GLY A 179 -24.91 21.13 -7.85
N ARG A 180 -24.68 20.65 -6.62
CA ARG A 180 -23.49 20.99 -5.84
C ARG A 180 -22.23 20.29 -6.39
N GLY A 181 -22.41 19.14 -7.04
CA GLY A 181 -21.31 18.28 -7.46
C GLY A 181 -20.57 17.64 -6.29
N VAL A 182 -19.46 17.00 -6.62
CA VAL A 182 -18.57 16.31 -5.67
C VAL A 182 -17.29 17.13 -5.50
N ARG A 183 -16.96 17.48 -4.27
CA ARG A 183 -15.71 18.19 -3.92
C ARG A 183 -14.55 17.21 -3.83
N ARG A 184 -13.32 17.75 -3.77
CA ARG A 184 -12.10 16.95 -3.67
C ARG A 184 -12.12 16.00 -2.48
N GLU A 185 -12.52 16.47 -1.30
CA GLU A 185 -12.51 15.67 -0.07
C GLU A 185 -13.52 14.50 -0.17
N GLU A 186 -14.68 14.74 -0.78
CA GLU A 186 -15.72 13.75 -1.02
C GLU A 186 -15.27 12.69 -2.04
N PHE A 187 -14.58 13.13 -3.09
CA PHE A 187 -13.99 12.24 -4.10
C PHE A 187 -12.89 11.35 -3.50
N GLU A 188 -12.04 11.90 -2.64
CA GLU A 188 -11.01 11.14 -1.93
C GLU A 188 -11.62 10.04 -1.06
N GLU A 189 -12.68 10.37 -0.31
CA GLU A 189 -13.36 9.40 0.53
C GLU A 189 -13.97 8.26 -0.29
N VAL A 190 -14.60 8.57 -1.42
CA VAL A 190 -15.17 7.56 -2.34
C VAL A 190 -14.10 6.62 -2.86
N MET A 191 -12.97 7.14 -3.33
CA MET A 191 -11.87 6.30 -3.84
C MET A 191 -11.20 5.46 -2.75
N ARG A 192 -11.10 5.98 -1.53
CA ARG A 192 -10.67 5.20 -0.36
C ARG A 192 -11.65 4.07 -0.05
N ARG A 193 -12.96 4.35 -0.04
CA ARG A 193 -14.02 3.33 0.20
C ARG A 193 -14.07 2.29 -0.92
N ALA A 194 -13.76 2.68 -2.16
CA ALA A 194 -13.63 1.78 -3.30
C ALA A 194 -12.35 0.92 -3.26
N GLY A 195 -11.44 1.15 -2.30
CA GLY A 195 -10.21 0.39 -2.14
C GLY A 195 -9.12 0.73 -3.15
N VAL A 196 -9.24 1.89 -3.83
CA VAL A 196 -8.21 2.42 -4.76
C VAL A 196 -6.96 2.83 -4.00
N TRP A 197 -7.15 3.41 -2.81
CA TRP A 197 -6.07 3.76 -1.89
C TRP A 197 -6.28 3.03 -0.56
N ARG A 198 -5.30 2.21 -0.18
CA ARG A 198 -5.20 1.61 1.16
C ARG A 198 -4.24 2.43 2.01
#